data_AF-A0AAU5ZMN6-F1
#
_entry.id   AF-A0AAU5ZMN6-F1
#
_cell.length_a   1.000
_cell.length_b   1.000
_cell.length_c   1.000
_cell.angle_alpha   90.00
_cell.angle_beta   90.00
_cell.angle_gamma   90.00
#
_symmetry.space_group_name_H-M   'P 1'
#
loop_
_entity.id
_entity.type
_entity.pdbx_description
1 polymer ?
#
loop_
_entity_poly.entity_id
_entity_poly.type
_entity_poly.pdbx_seq_one_letter_code
_entity_poly.pdbx_strand_id
1 'polypeptide(L)'
;MPSSPRIAAKESSRTGWRTGAYLTDGHQLTWECPRQTPTGEQTRLVESTDIVDGLIARRLVCWGWVGFKKLRAAANDTPPAG
;
A
#
# COMPACT_ATOMS: atom_id res chain seq x y z
N MET A 1 -6.32 -0.43 29.34
CA MET A 1 -5.95 -1.41 28.29
C MET A 1 -6.21 -0.74 26.95
N PRO A 2 -5.24 -0.62 26.03
CA PRO A 2 -5.55 -0.09 24.71
C PRO A 2 -6.48 -1.10 24.00
N SER A 3 -7.58 -0.60 23.47
CA SER A 3 -8.57 -1.39 22.73
C SER A 3 -7.90 -2.11 21.56
N SER A 4 -8.13 -3.42 21.44
CA SER A 4 -7.63 -4.21 20.31
C SER A 4 -8.03 -3.57 18.97
N PRO A 5 -7.12 -3.48 17.99
CA PRO A 5 -7.43 -2.92 16.68
C PRO A 5 -8.59 -3.70 16.04
N ARG A 6 -9.54 -2.98 15.45
CA ARG A 6 -10.71 -3.60 14.80
C ARG A 6 -10.32 -4.00 13.38
N ILE A 7 -10.25 -5.30 13.11
CA ILE A 7 -10.16 -5.77 11.72
C ILE A 7 -11.52 -5.55 11.06
N ALA A 8 -11.63 -4.53 10.23
CA ALA A 8 -12.79 -4.31 9.38
C ALA A 8 -12.43 -4.75 7.95
N ALA A 9 -12.95 -5.90 7.51
CA ALA A 9 -12.89 -6.28 6.10
C ALA A 9 -14.07 -5.62 5.38
N LYS A 10 -13.81 -4.67 4.47
CA LYS A 10 -14.84 -4.11 3.60
C LYS A 10 -14.35 -4.11 2.15
N GLU A 11 -15.03 -4.91 1.34
CA GLU A 11 -14.77 -5.05 -0.08
C GLU A 11 -14.99 -3.70 -0.79
N SER A 12 -13.98 -3.25 -1.54
CA SER A 12 -14.01 -1.96 -2.23
C SER A 12 -14.16 -2.19 -3.73
N SER A 13 -15.25 -1.68 -4.30
CA SER A 13 -15.64 -1.88 -5.71
C SER A 13 -14.95 -0.94 -6.70
N ARG A 14 -13.77 -0.38 -6.38
CA ARG A 14 -12.99 0.44 -7.32
C ARG A 14 -11.80 -0.33 -7.88
N THR A 15 -11.66 -0.27 -9.20
CA THR A 15 -10.68 -0.90 -10.09
C THR A 15 -9.22 -0.54 -9.74
N GLY A 16 -8.74 -1.06 -8.61
CA GLY A 16 -7.35 -1.03 -8.20
C GLY A 16 -7.09 -2.29 -7.39
N TRP A 17 -6.02 -3.01 -7.72
CA TRP A 17 -5.62 -4.33 -7.21
C TRP A 17 -5.41 -4.36 -5.68
N ARG A 18 -6.49 -4.22 -4.93
CA ARG A 18 -6.56 -4.35 -3.47
C ARG A 18 -7.32 -5.63 -3.18
N THR A 19 -6.84 -6.43 -2.23
CA THR A 19 -7.50 -7.67 -1.78
C THR A 19 -8.83 -7.42 -1.04
N GLY A 20 -9.30 -6.17 -0.94
CA GLY A 20 -10.50 -5.80 -0.19
C GLY A 20 -10.34 -5.85 1.33
N ALA A 21 -9.21 -6.35 1.84
CA ALA A 21 -8.90 -6.42 3.27
C ALA A 21 -8.04 -5.23 3.72
N TYR A 22 -8.37 -4.69 4.89
CA TYR A 22 -7.58 -3.67 5.56
C TYR A 22 -7.68 -3.83 7.08
N LEU A 23 -6.65 -3.36 7.78
CA LEU A 23 -6.61 -3.21 9.22
C LEU A 23 -6.82 -1.75 9.56
N THR A 24 -7.64 -1.45 10.57
CA THR A 24 -7.79 -0.09 11.07
C THR A 24 -8.06 -0.05 12.57
N ASP A 25 -7.65 1.04 13.22
CA ASP A 25 -8.03 1.36 14.60
C ASP A 25 -8.99 2.57 14.66
N GLY A 26 -9.43 3.08 13.51
CA GLY A 26 -10.25 4.28 13.37
C GLY A 26 -9.48 5.55 13.00
N HIS A 27 -8.16 5.57 13.20
CA HIS A 27 -7.28 6.69 12.84
C HIS A 27 -6.26 6.29 11.78
N GLN A 28 -5.76 5.05 11.84
CA GLN A 28 -4.81 4.50 10.89
C GLN A 28 -5.49 3.44 10.04
N LEU A 29 -5.23 3.45 8.74
CA LEU A 29 -5.72 2.47 7.78
C LEU A 29 -4.52 1.80 7.12
N THR A 30 -4.39 0.48 7.27
CA THR A 30 -3.30 -0.30 6.67
C THR A 30 -3.84 -1.38 5.76
N TRP A 31 -3.30 -1.51 4.55
CA TRP A 31 -3.71 -2.55 3.61
C TRP A 31 -2.53 -3.08 2.80
N GLU A 32 -2.68 -4.31 2.32
CA GLU A 32 -1.75 -4.92 1.38
C GLU A 32 -2.22 -4.67 -0.04
N CYS A 33 -1.27 -4.29 -0.89
CA CYS A 33 -1.45 -4.21 -2.34
C CYS A 33 -0.56 -5.27 -2.97
N PRO A 34 -0.97 -6.56 -3.00
CA PRO A 34 -0.21 -7.59 -3.67
C PRO A 34 -0.25 -7.34 -5.18
N ARG A 35 0.88 -6.88 -5.74
CA ARG A 35 1.04 -6.75 -7.18
C ARG A 35 1.51 -8.11 -7.72
N GLN A 36 0.59 -8.91 -8.27
CA GLN A 36 0.98 -10.03 -9.11
C GLN A 36 1.57 -9.48 -10.41
N THR A 37 2.87 -9.70 -10.63
CA THR A 37 3.42 -9.55 -11.98
C THR A 37 3.11 -10.80 -12.79
N PRO A 38 2.80 -10.70 -14.09
CA PRO A 38 2.56 -11.87 -14.96
C PRO A 38 3.68 -12.92 -14.92
N THR A 39 4.90 -12.51 -14.56
CA THR A 39 6.11 -13.35 -14.49
C THR A 39 6.40 -13.93 -13.10
N GLY A 40 5.48 -13.83 -12.13
CA GLY A 40 5.59 -14.49 -10.83
C GLY A 40 6.34 -13.73 -9.72
N GLU A 41 7.02 -12.62 -10.01
CA GLU A 41 7.63 -11.78 -8.98
C GLU A 41 6.61 -10.86 -8.29
N GLN A 42 6.01 -11.36 -7.21
CA GLN A 42 5.06 -10.57 -6.42
C GLN A 42 5.75 -9.37 -5.77
N THR A 43 5.37 -8.18 -6.20
CA THR A 43 5.76 -6.96 -5.50
C THR A 43 4.78 -6.76 -4.36
N ARG A 44 5.20 -7.13 -3.14
CA ARG A 44 4.40 -6.87 -1.94
C ARG A 44 4.57 -5.40 -1.54
N LEU A 45 3.45 -4.73 -1.40
CA LEU A 45 3.36 -3.37 -0.89
C LEU A 45 2.43 -3.38 0.32
N VAL A 46 2.82 -2.68 1.36
CA VAL A 46 1.92 -2.31 2.45
C VAL A 46 1.78 -0.80 2.43
N GLU A 47 0.56 -0.32 2.38
CA GLU A 47 0.25 1.10 2.54
C GLU A 47 -0.37 1.31 3.92
N SER A 48 0.06 2.36 4.60
CA SER A 48 -0.53 2.81 5.85
C SER A 48 -0.84 4.30 5.75
N THR A 49 -2.06 4.68 6.14
CA THR A 49 -2.56 6.05 6.00
C THR A 49 -3.20 6.50 7.31
N ASP A 50 -2.75 7.64 7.83
CA ASP A 50 -3.37 8.30 8.97
C ASP A 50 -4.47 9.23 8.45
N ILE A 51 -5.65 9.11 9.05
CA ILE A 51 -6.83 9.91 8.76
C ILE A 51 -7.14 10.78 9.98
N VAL A 52 -7.20 12.10 9.76
CA VAL A 52 -7.57 13.10 10.77
C VAL A 52 -8.67 13.95 10.18
N ASP A 53 -9.81 14.04 10.87
CA ASP A 53 -11.00 14.78 10.40
C ASP A 53 -11.47 14.38 8.99
N GLY A 54 -11.31 13.10 8.65
CA GLY A 54 -11.65 12.56 7.33
C GLY A 54 -10.64 12.89 6.21
N LEU A 55 -9.53 13.56 6.52
CA LEU A 55 -8.46 13.90 5.58
C LEU A 55 -7.24 13.01 5.76
N ILE A 56 -6.51 12.77 4.67
CA ILE A 56 -5.23 12.04 4.70
C ILE A 56 -4.17 12.97 5.29
N ALA A 57 -3.77 12.70 6.53
CA ALA A 57 -2.74 13.47 7.23
C ALA A 57 -1.34 12.93 6.91
N ARG A 58 -1.21 11.61 6.78
CA ARG A 58 0.05 10.95 6.47
C ARG A 58 -0.20 9.70 5.65
N ARG A 59 0.68 9.44 4.68
CA ARG A 59 0.67 8.20 3.90
C ARG A 59 2.08 7.63 3.83
N LEU A 60 2.24 6.41 4.32
CA LEU A 60 3.45 5.62 4.27
C LEU A 60 3.25 4.46 3.30
N VAL A 61 4.22 4.26 2.41
CA VAL A 61 4.20 3.18 1.43
C VAL A 61 5.45 2.32 1.62
N CYS A 62 5.26 1.16 2.24
CA CYS A 62 6.32 0.21 2.53
C CYS A 62 6.44 -0.80 1.39
N TRP A 63 7.61 -0.82 0.75
CA TRP A 63 7.92 -1.75 -0.33
C TRP A 63 8.66 -2.97 0.22
N GLY A 64 8.24 -4.16 -0.19
CA GLY A 64 9.09 -5.35 -0.05
C GLY A 64 10.37 -5.23 -0.90
N TRP A 65 11.36 -6.08 -0.64
CA TRP A 65 12.68 -6.01 -1.27
C TRP A 65 12.67 -6.05 -2.81
N VAL A 66 11.80 -6.87 -3.41
CA VAL A 66 11.59 -6.92 -4.86
C VAL A 66 11.08 -5.57 -5.40
N GLY A 67 10.13 -4.96 -4.70
CA GLY A 67 9.61 -3.65 -5.04
C GLY A 67 10.65 -2.55 -4.90
N PHE A 68 11.44 -2.59 -3.84
CA PHE A 68 12.55 -1.66 -3.63
C PHE A 68 13.58 -1.74 -4.77
N LYS A 69 13.97 -2.95 -5.20
CA LYS A 69 14.88 -3.13 -6.35
C LYS A 69 14.32 -2.50 -7.63
N LYS A 70 13.02 -2.67 -7.90
CA LYS A 70 12.34 -2.06 -9.05
C LYS A 70 12.29 -0.53 -8.96
N LEU A 71 11.98 0.01 -7.77
CA LEU A 71 11.97 1.46 -7.53
C LEU A 71 13.34 2.07 -7.76
N ARG A 72 14.40 1.42 -7.24
CA ARG A 72 15.78 1.87 -7.43
C ARG A 72 16.21 1.84 -8.90
N ALA A 73 15.83 0.80 -9.64
CA ALA A 73 16.11 0.73 -11.08
C ALA A 73 15.43 1.88 -11.83
N ALA A 74 14.13 2.10 -11.59
CA ALA A 74 13.38 3.19 -12.22
C ALA A 74 13.90 4.59 -11.87
N ALA A 75 14.42 4.79 -10.65
CA ALA A 75 15.01 6.06 -10.24
C ALA A 75 16.36 6.34 -10.94
N ASN A 76 17.07 5.30 -11.36
CA ASN A 76 18.35 5.41 -12.07
C ASN A 76 18.17 5.54 -13.59
N ASP A 77 17.02 5.13 -14.12
CA ASP A 77 16.63 5.43 -15.50
C ASP A 77 16.30 6.93 -15.61
N THR A 78 17.32 7.73 -15.93
CA THR A 78 17.11 9.10 -16.41
C THR A 78 16.44 9.00 -17.77
N PRO A 79 15.22 9.55 -17.99
CA PRO A 79 14.64 9.60 -19.31
C PRO A 79 15.63 10.32 -20.25
N PRO A 80 15.88 9.83 -21.47
CA PRO A 80 16.67 10.59 -22.43
C PRO A 80 16.03 11.97 -22.58
N ALA A 81 16.82 13.03 -22.43
CA ALA A 81 16.37 14.39 -22.69
C ALA A 81 15.94 14.45 -24.17
N GLY A 82 14.63 14.54 -24.39
CA GLY A 82 14.00 14.72 -25.69
C GLY A 82 13.05 15.90 -25.62
#